data_AF-A0A0Q8ZXP6-F1
#
_entry.id   AF-A0A0Q8ZXP6-F1
#
_cell.length_a   1.000
_cell.length_b   1.000
_cell.length_c   1.000
_cell.angle_alpha   90.00
_cell.angle_beta   90.00
_cell.angle_gamma   90.00
#
_symmetry.space_group_name_H-M   'P 1'
#
loop_
_entity.id
_entity.type
_entity.pdbx_description
1 polymer ?
#
loop_
_entity_poly.entity_id
_entity_poly.type
_entity_poly.pdbx_seq_one_letter_code
_entity_poly.pdbx_strand_id
1 'polypeptide(L)'
;MNPAEPSRLYYFGFGNNELIPIYNIKSVGDGDYHSEELIFPRDKGGKPNLVLLKIEDGEDTGKNYKNGDPVYKKKKQIKQFMWNGKFLSEKKR
;
A
#
# COMPACT_ATOMS: atom_id res chain seq x y z
N MET A 1 2.81 5.56 -13.70
CA MET A 1 3.55 5.07 -12.51
C MET A 1 4.35 3.90 -13.02
N ASN A 2 5.68 3.98 -13.04
CA ASN A 2 6.53 2.88 -13.50
C ASN A 2 6.19 1.60 -12.70
N PRO A 3 6.18 0.39 -13.30
CA PRO A 3 6.22 -0.82 -12.50
C PRO A 3 7.49 -0.74 -11.64
N ALA A 4 7.28 -0.53 -10.34
CA ALA A 4 8.31 -0.01 -9.45
C ALA A 4 9.39 -1.05 -9.21
N GLU A 5 10.65 -0.59 -9.13
CA GLU A 5 11.74 -1.41 -8.62
C GLU A 5 11.32 -2.11 -7.32
N PRO A 6 11.67 -3.39 -7.13
CA PRO A 6 11.33 -4.11 -5.91
C PRO A 6 11.78 -3.33 -4.66
N SER A 7 10.80 -2.89 -3.86
CA SER A 7 11.05 -2.07 -2.68
C SER A 7 10.25 -2.58 -1.48
N ARG A 8 10.81 -2.39 -0.29
CA ARG A 8 10.11 -2.59 0.98
C ARG A 8 10.27 -1.36 1.84
N LEU A 9 9.16 -0.87 2.40
CA LEU A 9 9.17 0.24 3.35
C LEU A 9 8.64 -0.26 4.69
N TYR A 10 9.32 0.14 5.75
CA TYR A 10 9.04 -0.27 7.13
C TYR A 10 8.58 0.95 7.92
N TYR A 11 7.36 0.89 8.45
CA TYR A 11 6.78 1.98 9.23
C TYR A 11 6.88 1.67 10.71
N PHE A 12 7.45 2.62 11.44
CA PHE A 12 7.56 2.58 12.89
C PHE A 12 6.85 3.78 13.49
N GLY A 13 6.12 3.54 14.59
CA GLY A 13 5.72 4.58 15.52
C GLY A 13 6.81 4.78 16.55
N PHE A 14 6.89 5.97 17.13
CA PHE A 14 7.73 6.24 18.29
C PHE A 14 6.83 6.53 19.49
N GLY A 15 7.01 5.78 20.58
CA GLY A 15 6.22 5.92 21.80
C GLY A 15 6.84 5.14 22.94
N ASN A 16 6.66 5.61 24.18
CA ASN A 16 7.29 5.01 25.37
C ASN A 16 8.82 4.85 25.25
N ASN A 17 9.49 5.81 24.61
CA ASN A 17 10.93 5.77 24.29
C ASN A 17 11.37 4.56 23.44
N GLU A 18 10.45 3.93 22.71
CA GLU A 18 10.74 2.77 21.86
C GLU A 18 10.22 2.98 20.44
N LEU A 19 10.89 2.33 19.47
CA LEU A 19 10.37 2.18 18.11
C LEU A 19 9.42 0.99 18.07
N ILE A 20 8.17 1.24 17.70
CA ILE A 20 7.10 0.26 17.65
C ILE A 20 6.81 -0.05 16.18
N PRO A 21 7.05 -1.29 15.70
CA PRO A 21 6.70 -1.68 14.33
C PRO A 21 5.19 -1.53 14.09
N ILE A 22 4.80 -0.83 13.03
CA ILE A 22 3.39 -0.65 12.65
C ILE A 22 3.03 -1.60 11.52
N TYR A 23 3.71 -1.46 10.39
CA TYR A 23 3.42 -2.23 9.18
C TYR A 23 4.58 -2.13 8.18
N ASN A 24 4.69 -3.12 7.31
CA ASN A 24 5.66 -3.12 6.22
C ASN A 24 4.89 -3.22 4.91
N ILE A 25 5.15 -2.31 3.98
CA ILE A 25 4.60 -2.38 2.63
C ILE A 25 5.65 -2.83 1.65
N LYS A 26 5.20 -3.40 0.53
CA LYS A 26 6.05 -3.79 -0.59
C LYS A 26 5.51 -3.27 -1.90
N SER A 27 6.43 -3.02 -2.83
CA SER A 27 6.12 -2.88 -4.23
C SER A 27 7.07 -3.74 -5.03
N VAL A 28 6.55 -4.43 -6.04
CA VAL A 28 7.33 -5.25 -6.97
C VAL A 28 6.69 -5.14 -8.34
N GLY A 29 7.49 -5.15 -9.40
CA GLY A 29 6.99 -5.22 -10.76
C GLY A 29 8.06 -5.66 -11.75
N ASP A 30 7.74 -6.66 -12.56
CA ASP A 30 8.47 -7.06 -13.77
C ASP A 30 7.48 -7.84 -14.67
N GLY A 31 6.86 -7.15 -15.62
CA GLY A 31 5.59 -7.59 -16.21
C GLY A 31 4.43 -7.22 -15.29
N ASP A 32 3.88 -8.20 -14.56
CA ASP A 32 2.86 -7.98 -13.53
C ASP A 32 3.41 -7.12 -12.38
N TYR A 33 2.54 -6.33 -11.74
CA TYR A 33 2.93 -5.52 -10.60
C TYR A 33 2.02 -5.68 -9.39
N HIS A 34 2.62 -5.43 -8.24
CA HIS A 34 1.95 -5.30 -6.95
C HIS A 34 2.46 -4.04 -6.26
N SER A 35 1.53 -3.25 -5.73
CA SER A 35 1.84 -2.04 -4.99
C SER A 35 0.96 -1.91 -3.76
N GLU A 36 1.61 -1.56 -2.66
CA GLU A 36 0.97 -1.27 -1.39
C GLU A 36 1.28 0.17 -0.97
N GLU A 37 0.26 0.89 -0.49
CA GLU A 37 0.38 2.25 0.03
C GLU A 37 -0.36 2.34 1.37
N LEU A 38 0.31 2.83 2.41
CA LEU A 38 -0.34 3.22 3.66
C LEU A 38 -0.82 4.66 3.58
N ILE A 39 -2.02 4.89 4.10
CA ILE A 39 -2.61 6.21 4.25
C ILE A 39 -2.95 6.39 5.72
N PHE A 40 -2.21 7.29 6.36
CA PHE A 40 -2.44 7.67 7.74
C PHE A 40 -3.62 8.63 7.86
N PRO A 41 -4.19 8.80 9.07
CA PRO A 41 -5.35 9.68 9.28
C PRO A 41 -5.19 11.10 8.75
N ARG A 42 -3.96 11.63 8.75
CA ARG A 42 -3.65 13.01 8.32
C ARG A 42 -3.32 13.13 6.83
N ASP A 43 -3.10 12.00 6.15
CA ASP A 43 -2.77 12.01 4.72
C ASP A 43 -4.00 12.35 3.88
N LYS A 44 -3.78 12.75 2.62
CA LYS A 44 -4.87 13.03 1.68
C LYS A 44 -5.71 11.77 1.45
N GLY A 45 -7.00 11.83 1.78
CA GLY A 45 -7.91 10.68 1.70
C GLY A 45 -7.85 9.75 2.92
N GLY A 46 -7.12 10.13 3.97
CA GLY A 46 -7.14 9.48 5.27
C GLY A 46 -8.49 9.61 5.96
N LYS A 47 -8.68 8.81 7.01
CA LYS A 47 -9.89 8.84 7.85
C LYS A 47 -9.49 8.93 9.33
N PRO A 48 -10.26 9.64 10.17
CA PRO A 48 -9.99 9.69 11.60
C PRO A 48 -9.88 8.29 12.20
N ASN A 49 -8.86 8.09 13.04
CA ASN A 49 -8.59 6.85 13.76
C ASN A 49 -8.35 5.61 12.89
N LEU A 50 -8.11 5.77 11.59
CA LEU A 50 -7.88 4.66 10.67
C LEU A 50 -6.57 4.84 9.90
N VAL A 51 -5.82 3.74 9.81
CA VAL A 51 -4.76 3.57 8.82
C VAL A 51 -5.35 2.73 7.69
N LEU A 52 -5.25 3.20 6.46
CA LEU A 52 -5.74 2.47 5.29
C LEU A 52 -4.56 1.85 4.56
N LEU A 53 -4.68 0.59 4.16
CA LEU A 53 -3.76 -0.02 3.19
C LEU A 53 -4.46 -0.11 1.86
N LYS A 54 -4.02 0.69 0.89
CA LYS A 54 -4.38 0.52 -0.51
C LYS A 54 -3.47 -0.52 -1.14
N ILE A 55 -4.07 -1.47 -1.83
CA ILE A 55 -3.38 -2.49 -2.60
C ILE A 55 -3.84 -2.34 -4.04
N GLU A 56 -2.91 -2.23 -4.97
CA GLU A 56 -3.18 -2.29 -6.41
C GLU A 56 -2.30 -3.37 -7.03
N ASP A 57 -2.97 -4.38 -7.58
CA ASP A 57 -2.38 -5.41 -8.43
C ASP A 57 -2.65 -5.06 -9.90
N GLY A 58 -1.67 -5.25 -10.77
CA GLY A 58 -1.83 -5.15 -12.21
C GLY A 58 -1.31 -6.40 -12.91
N GLU A 59 -2.17 -7.01 -13.70
CA GLU A 59 -1.85 -8.13 -14.59
C GLU A 59 -1.58 -7.57 -15.99
N ASP A 60 -0.39 -7.83 -16.56
CA ASP A 60 -0.04 -7.40 -17.91
C ASP A 60 -0.94 -8.12 -18.92
N THR A 61 -1.55 -7.36 -19.83
CA THR A 61 -2.43 -7.92 -20.85
C THR A 61 -1.71 -8.26 -22.16
N GLY A 62 -0.40 -8.00 -22.26
CA GLY A 62 0.40 -8.16 -23.47
C GLY A 62 0.05 -7.15 -24.56
N LYS A 63 -0.76 -6.14 -24.24
CA LYS A 63 -1.17 -5.06 -25.15
C LYS A 63 -0.55 -3.76 -24.69
N ASN A 64 -0.25 -2.88 -25.65
CA ASN A 64 0.22 -1.54 -25.38
C ASN A 64 -0.82 -0.50 -25.81
N TYR A 65 -0.89 0.60 -25.08
CA TYR A 65 -1.55 1.82 -25.52
C TYR A 65 -0.81 2.43 -26.71
N LYS A 66 -1.43 3.38 -27.42
CA LYS A 66 -0.83 4.04 -28.60
C LYS A 66 0.48 4.78 -28.30
N ASN A 67 0.69 5.17 -27.05
CA ASN A 67 1.92 5.82 -26.58
C ASN A 67 3.04 4.82 -26.21
N GLY A 68 2.81 3.51 -26.37
CA GLY A 68 3.78 2.45 -26.07
C GLY A 68 3.69 1.89 -24.65
N ASP A 69 2.88 2.48 -23.76
CA ASP A 69 2.75 2.00 -22.39
C ASP A 69 1.98 0.66 -22.31
N PRO A 70 2.41 -0.29 -21.46
CA PRO A 70 1.67 -1.54 -21.26
C PRO A 70 0.29 -1.30 -20.66
N VAL A 71 -0.68 -2.09 -21.14
CA VAL A 71 -2.06 -2.11 -20.65
C VAL A 71 -2.16 -3.17 -19.56
N TYR A 72 -2.51 -2.73 -18.35
CA TYR A 72 -2.72 -3.60 -17.21
C TYR A 72 -4.19 -3.78 -16.88
N LYS A 73 -4.57 -5.01 -16.55
CA LYS A 73 -5.84 -5.29 -15.88
C LYS A 73 -5.65 -5.12 -14.38
N LYS A 74 -6.26 -4.05 -13.84
CA LYS A 74 -6.01 -3.60 -12.46
C LYS A 74 -7.06 -4.13 -11.48
N LYS A 75 -6.61 -4.57 -10.31
CA LYS A 75 -7.45 -4.90 -9.16
C LYS A 75 -7.05 -4.02 -7.98
N LYS A 76 -8.05 -3.44 -7.31
CA LYS A 76 -7.84 -2.56 -6.16
C LYS A 76 -8.51 -3.12 -4.92
N GLN A 77 -7.80 -3.09 -3.81
CA GLN A 77 -8.33 -3.44 -2.49
C GLN A 77 -7.96 -2.35 -1.49
N ILE A 78 -8.87 -2.10 -0.54
CA ILE A 78 -8.58 -1.24 0.62
C ILE A 78 -8.85 -2.05 1.88
N LYS A 79 -7.82 -2.22 2.71
CA LYS A 79 -7.97 -2.74 4.07
C LYS A 79 -7.96 -1.57 5.05
N GLN A 80 -8.70 -1.70 6.15
CA GLN A 80 -8.81 -0.67 7.18
C GLN A 80 -8.25 -1.20 8.48
N PHE A 81 -7.40 -0.42 9.11
CA PHE A 81 -6.76 -0.77 10.36
C PHE A 81 -6.99 0.30 11.41
N MET A 82 -7.01 -0.12 12.67
CA MET A 82 -6.94 0.76 13.83
C MET A 82 -5.60 0.55 14.53
N TRP A 83 -4.92 1.65 14.85
CA TRP A 83 -3.69 1.62 15.64
C TRP A 83 -3.97 2.13 17.05
N ASN A 84 -3.69 1.31 18.06
CA ASN A 84 -3.90 1.68 19.47
C ASN A 84 -2.64 2.26 20.15
N GLY A 85 -1.63 2.66 19.37
CA GLY A 85 -0.33 3.11 19.86
C GLY A 85 0.69 1.99 20.06
N LYS A 86 0.28 0.71 20.01
CA LYS A 86 1.18 -0.45 20.11
C LYS A 86 0.96 -1.50 19.04
N PHE A 87 -0.29 -1.76 18.71
CA PHE A 87 -0.70 -2.79 17.75
C PHE A 87 -1.61 -2.22 16.68
N LEU A 88 -1.41 -2.69 15.45
CA LEU A 88 -2.28 -2.44 14.32
C LEU A 88 -3.26 -3.61 14.19
N SER A 89 -4.57 -3.35 14.31
CA SER A 89 -5.61 -4.36 14.18
C SER A 89 -6.46 -4.12 12.94
N GLU A 90 -6.66 -5.15 12.12
CA GLU A 90 -7.54 -5.06 10.95
C GLU A 90 -8.99 -4.97 11.41
N LYS A 91 -9.68 -3.92 10.97
CA LYS A 91 -11.11 -3.76 11.17
C LYS A 91 -11.84 -4.66 10.18
N LYS A 92 -12.17 -5.88 10.63
CA LYS A 92 -13.06 -6.77 9.88
C LYS A 92 -14.45 -6.14 9.81
N ARG A 93 -15.03 -6.13 8.61
CA ARG A 93 -16.42 -5.73 8.39
C ARG A 93 -17.38 -6.74 9.00
#